data_AF-A0A9P9T586-F1
#
_entry.id   AF-A0A9P9T586-F1
#
_cell.length_a   1.000
_cell.length_b   1.000
_cell.length_c   1.000
_cell.angle_alpha   90.00
_cell.angle_beta   90.00
_cell.angle_gamma   90.00
#
_symmetry.space_group_name_H-M   'P 1'
#
loop_
_entity.id
_entity.type
_entity.pdbx_description
1 polymer ?
#
loop_
_entity_poly.entity_id
_entity_poly.type
_entity_poly.pdbx_seq_one_letter_code
_entity_poly.pdbx_strand_id
1 'polypeptide(L)'
;MQDDTMTWKSASTSGTASSKASSLFDLDEHGSKSILVYKYRSGAKGLEVKTEHELCSELDSDPNLPFMRVTRKPIPRGNSRLDILGEDLMLPEEREKYAEKPTLKVSVANVGLPTLAKWKHLVLGSYEDLYIVSRSPTPSPESSKHSSPESSQHVSPATTFPTDTVHPLRNPDV
;
A
#
# COMPACT_ATOMS: atom_id res chain seq x y z
N MET A 1 27.45 13.81 -34.59
CA MET A 1 26.34 12.93 -34.19
C MET A 1 26.77 12.33 -32.87
N GLN A 2 26.38 12.94 -31.76
CA GLN A 2 26.60 12.39 -30.42
C GLN A 2 25.33 11.63 -30.04
N ASP A 3 25.48 10.34 -29.77
CA ASP A 3 24.44 9.48 -29.23
C ASP A 3 24.33 9.72 -27.71
N ASP A 4 23.26 10.39 -27.30
CA ASP A 4 22.87 10.56 -25.89
C ASP A 4 22.34 9.23 -25.34
N THR A 5 23.23 8.41 -24.79
CA THR A 5 22.86 7.27 -23.94
C THR A 5 22.37 7.80 -22.59
N MET A 6 21.06 7.91 -22.42
CA MET A 6 20.39 8.19 -21.14
C MET A 6 20.59 7.02 -20.17
N THR A 7 21.69 7.04 -19.41
CA THR A 7 21.96 6.09 -18.33
C THR A 7 21.02 6.36 -17.16
N TRP A 8 20.05 5.47 -16.96
CA TRP A 8 19.15 5.46 -15.80
C TRP A 8 19.98 5.29 -14.52
N LYS A 9 19.80 6.19 -13.54
CA LYS A 9 20.44 6.11 -12.23
C LYS A 9 19.52 5.40 -11.25
N SER A 10 19.72 4.10 -11.06
CA SER A 10 19.30 3.39 -9.84
C SER A 10 20.55 3.11 -9.00
N ALA A 11 20.69 3.80 -7.87
CA ALA A 11 21.63 3.41 -6.81
C ALA A 11 21.19 4.00 -5.46
N SER A 12 20.53 3.13 -4.68
CA SER A 12 20.82 2.86 -3.27
C SER A 12 20.86 4.03 -2.30
N THR A 13 19.88 4.03 -1.40
CA THR A 13 19.83 4.70 -0.10
C THR A 13 21.08 4.44 0.75
N SER A 14 22.13 5.22 0.55
CA SER A 14 23.20 5.50 1.52
C SER A 14 24.04 6.64 0.99
N GLY A 15 23.77 7.85 1.50
CA GLY A 15 24.62 9.03 1.27
C GLY A 15 23.88 10.19 0.60
N THR A 16 23.36 11.10 1.43
CA THR A 16 23.13 12.53 1.12
C THR A 16 22.43 12.86 -0.20
N ALA A 17 21.13 12.63 -0.30
CA ALA A 17 20.32 13.08 -1.43
C ALA A 17 18.95 13.55 -0.94
N SER A 18 18.78 14.88 -0.83
CA SER A 18 17.56 15.63 -0.51
C SER A 18 16.69 15.08 0.65
N SER A 19 16.73 15.74 1.81
CA SER A 19 15.82 15.47 2.94
C SER A 19 14.38 15.93 2.71
N LYS A 20 14.03 16.33 1.47
CA LYS A 20 12.72 16.86 1.13
C LYS A 20 11.90 15.84 0.34
N ALA A 21 10.67 15.63 0.78
CA ALA A 21 9.66 14.79 0.17
C ALA A 21 9.40 15.13 -1.31
N SER A 22 9.49 16.41 -1.67
CA SER A 22 9.35 16.87 -3.06
C SER A 22 10.34 16.19 -4.02
N SER A 23 11.61 16.10 -3.63
CA SER A 23 12.64 15.44 -4.45
C SER A 23 12.58 13.92 -4.36
N LEU A 24 12.20 13.36 -3.21
CA LEU A 24 12.17 11.91 -2.99
C LEU A 24 11.02 11.22 -3.72
N PHE A 25 9.89 11.93 -3.86
CA PHE A 25 8.64 11.34 -4.33
C PHE A 25 8.05 12.02 -5.58
N ASP A 26 8.79 12.93 -6.22
CA ASP A 26 8.32 13.66 -7.40
C ASP A 26 7.02 14.44 -7.12
N LEU A 27 7.00 15.16 -5.99
CA LEU A 27 5.89 16.01 -5.56
C LEU A 27 6.23 17.49 -5.75
N ASP A 28 5.25 18.31 -6.13
CA ASP A 28 5.41 19.75 -6.25
C ASP A 28 5.26 20.44 -4.87
N GLU A 29 6.37 20.94 -4.32
CA GLU A 29 6.40 21.70 -3.05
C GLU A 29 5.57 22.99 -3.12
N HIS A 30 5.34 23.54 -4.31
CA HIS A 30 4.53 24.74 -4.53
C HIS A 30 3.16 24.42 -5.14
N GLY A 31 2.82 23.12 -5.24
CA GLY A 31 1.60 22.63 -5.83
C GLY A 31 0.38 22.99 -4.99
N SER A 32 -0.50 23.83 -5.55
CA SER A 32 -1.78 24.21 -4.95
C SER A 32 -2.96 23.34 -5.41
N LYS A 33 -2.71 22.36 -6.30
CA LYS A 33 -3.73 21.42 -6.78
C LYS A 33 -4.22 20.57 -5.62
N SER A 34 -5.55 20.49 -5.47
CA SER A 34 -6.14 19.54 -4.52
C SER A 34 -5.97 18.11 -5.05
N ILE A 35 -5.42 17.26 -4.21
CA ILE A 35 -5.16 15.84 -4.45
C ILE A 35 -5.90 14.97 -3.42
N LEU A 36 -6.04 13.69 -3.73
CA LEU A 36 -6.55 12.68 -2.81
C LEU A 36 -5.38 11.89 -2.25
N VAL A 37 -5.34 11.76 -0.93
CA VAL A 37 -4.28 11.08 -0.21
C VAL A 37 -4.86 9.95 0.64
N TYR A 38 -4.37 8.74 0.42
CA TYR A 38 -4.66 7.57 1.24
C TYR A 38 -3.43 7.17 2.04
N LYS A 39 -3.55 7.06 3.37
CA LYS A 39 -2.47 6.64 4.26
C LYS A 39 -2.66 5.19 4.67
N TYR A 40 -1.83 4.30 4.12
CA TYR A 40 -1.90 2.88 4.39
C TYR A 40 -1.56 2.58 5.86
N ARG A 41 -2.44 1.83 6.54
CA ARG A 41 -2.31 1.43 7.96
C ARG A 41 -2.17 2.58 8.97
N SER A 42 -2.61 3.79 8.63
CA SER A 42 -2.60 4.95 9.55
C SER A 42 -3.81 4.98 10.52
N GLY A 43 -4.47 3.83 10.73
CA GLY A 43 -5.69 3.69 11.51
C GLY A 43 -6.97 3.89 10.69
N ALA A 44 -8.08 4.24 11.35
CA ALA A 44 -9.41 4.42 10.73
C ALA A 44 -9.57 5.71 9.91
N LYS A 45 -8.46 6.36 9.54
CA LYS A 45 -8.49 7.54 8.67
C LYS A 45 -8.75 7.09 7.24
N GLY A 46 -9.85 7.57 6.67
CA GLY A 46 -10.25 7.31 5.29
C GLY A 46 -9.40 8.13 4.30
N LEU A 47 -10.03 8.55 3.21
CA LEU A 47 -9.37 9.35 2.19
C LEU A 47 -9.32 10.83 2.61
N GLU A 48 -8.13 11.43 2.57
CA GLU A 48 -7.91 12.84 2.90
C GLU A 48 -7.84 13.66 1.60
N VAL A 49 -8.43 14.87 1.61
CA VAL A 49 -8.26 15.86 0.55
C VAL A 49 -7.24 16.88 1.04
N LYS A 50 -6.11 17.00 0.34
CA LYS A 50 -5.00 17.91 0.67
C LYS A 50 -4.43 18.54 -0.59
N THR A 51 -3.56 19.52 -0.45
CA THR A 51 -2.70 19.98 -1.56
C THR A 51 -1.40 19.19 -1.61
N GLU A 52 -0.71 19.22 -2.76
CA GLU A 52 0.64 18.63 -2.87
C GLU A 52 1.62 19.31 -1.90
N HIS A 53 1.56 20.63 -1.78
CA HIS A 53 2.35 21.37 -0.80
C HIS A 53 2.10 20.91 0.65
N GLU A 54 0.84 20.73 1.06
CA GLU A 54 0.49 20.22 2.39
C GLU A 54 1.02 18.80 2.62
N LEU A 55 0.95 17.94 1.59
CA LEU A 55 1.49 16.59 1.66
C LEU A 55 3.02 16.60 1.81
N CYS A 56 3.72 17.42 1.03
CA CYS A 56 5.17 17.60 1.16
C CYS A 56 5.55 18.06 2.57
N SER A 57 4.90 19.11 3.07
CA SER A 57 5.18 19.65 4.41
C SER A 57 4.91 18.63 5.52
N GLU A 58 3.85 17.83 5.40
CA GLU A 58 3.55 16.75 6.34
C GLU A 58 4.63 15.66 6.31
N LEU A 59 5.07 15.24 5.12
CA LEU A 59 6.10 14.22 4.96
C LEU A 59 7.48 14.71 5.45
N ASP A 60 7.83 15.96 5.17
CA ASP A 60 9.08 16.60 5.63
C ASP A 60 9.15 16.70 7.15
N SER A 61 7.99 16.78 7.82
CA SER A 61 7.89 16.83 9.28
C SER A 61 7.96 15.44 9.94
N ASP A 62 7.80 14.35 9.18
CA ASP A 62 7.80 12.99 9.73
C ASP A 62 9.25 12.47 9.89
N PRO A 63 9.70 12.11 11.11
CA PRO A 63 11.03 11.54 11.32
C PRO A 63 11.23 10.20 10.59
N ASN A 64 10.14 9.54 10.16
CA ASN A 64 10.19 8.30 9.39
C ASN A 64 10.23 8.53 7.87
N LEU A 65 10.40 9.76 7.40
CA LEU A 65 10.49 10.09 5.97
C LEU A 65 11.38 9.13 5.15
N PRO A 66 12.59 8.73 5.61
CA PRO A 66 13.43 7.78 4.86
C PRO A 66 12.80 6.40 4.66
N PHE A 67 11.82 6.05 5.49
CA PHE A 67 11.09 4.80 5.44
C PHE A 67 9.70 4.96 4.83
N MET A 68 9.29 6.16 4.40
CA MET A 68 8.02 6.38 3.71
C MET A 68 8.16 6.11 2.21
N ARG A 69 7.03 5.78 1.60
CA ARG A 69 6.85 5.66 0.15
C ARG A 69 5.58 6.38 -0.23
N VAL A 70 5.62 7.06 -1.37
CA VAL A 70 4.44 7.64 -2.00
C VAL A 70 4.33 7.05 -3.39
N THR A 71 3.19 6.43 -3.67
CA THR A 71 2.87 5.87 -4.99
C THR A 71 1.62 6.56 -5.54
N ARG A 72 1.49 6.56 -6.87
CA ARG A 72 0.35 7.16 -7.57
C ARG A 72 -0.50 6.06 -8.19
N LYS A 73 -1.81 6.17 -8.02
CA LYS A 73 -2.80 5.26 -8.63
C LYS A 73 -3.85 6.08 -9.40
N PRO A 74 -4.03 5.85 -10.70
CA PRO A 74 -5.05 6.56 -11.46
C PRO A 74 -6.46 6.19 -10.98
N ILE A 75 -7.33 7.18 -10.87
CA ILE A 75 -8.72 7.00 -10.47
C ILE A 75 -9.55 6.70 -11.73
N PRO A 76 -10.16 5.50 -11.84
CA PRO A 76 -11.00 5.16 -12.98
C PRO A 76 -12.24 6.05 -13.02
N ARG A 77 -12.56 6.58 -14.21
CA ARG A 77 -13.76 7.39 -14.40
C ARG A 77 -15.02 6.61 -14.09
N GLY A 78 -15.95 7.22 -13.35
CA GLY A 78 -17.25 6.65 -13.01
C GLY A 78 -17.27 5.78 -11.75
N ASN A 79 -16.12 5.40 -11.21
CA ASN A 79 -16.05 4.62 -9.97
C ASN A 79 -16.30 5.51 -8.73
N SER A 80 -17.17 5.07 -7.83
CA SER A 80 -17.39 5.72 -6.53
C SER A 80 -16.48 5.21 -5.43
N ARG A 81 -15.88 4.03 -5.65
CA ARG A 81 -15.01 3.33 -4.71
C ARG A 81 -13.77 2.84 -5.47
N LEU A 82 -12.65 2.82 -4.78
CA LEU A 82 -11.38 2.36 -5.31
C LEU A 82 -10.84 1.25 -4.39
N ASP A 83 -10.51 0.11 -4.99
CA ASP A 83 -9.70 -0.89 -4.32
C ASP A 83 -8.25 -0.45 -4.36
N ILE A 84 -7.56 -0.50 -3.24
CA ILE A 84 -6.12 -0.36 -3.13
C ILE A 84 -5.57 -1.78 -3.11
N LEU A 85 -4.69 -2.12 -4.05
CA LEU A 85 -4.10 -3.43 -4.19
C LEU A 85 -2.72 -3.46 -3.54
N GLY A 86 -2.21 -4.66 -3.24
CA GLY A 86 -0.85 -4.83 -2.72
C GLY A 86 0.21 -4.26 -3.67
N GLU A 87 0.03 -4.41 -4.99
CA GLU A 87 0.91 -3.80 -6.00
C GLU A 87 0.91 -2.28 -5.97
N ASP A 88 -0.18 -1.63 -5.53
CA ASP A 88 -0.24 -0.18 -5.49
C ASP A 88 0.64 0.41 -4.39
N LEU A 89 1.09 -0.40 -3.43
CA LEU A 89 2.03 -0.01 -2.37
C LEU A 89 3.49 -0.13 -2.79
N MET A 90 3.77 -0.75 -3.94
CA MET A 90 5.12 -1.04 -4.41
C MET A 90 5.62 0.04 -5.37
N LEU A 91 6.94 0.27 -5.38
CA LEU A 91 7.55 1.12 -6.40
C LEU A 91 7.42 0.46 -7.79
N PRO A 92 7.42 1.24 -8.88
CA PRO A 92 7.28 0.70 -10.23
C PRO A 92 8.24 -0.47 -10.55
N GLU A 93 9.50 -0.35 -10.16
CA GLU A 93 10.51 -1.41 -10.35
C GLU A 93 10.18 -2.71 -9.60
N GLU A 94 9.65 -2.60 -8.37
CA GLU A 94 9.26 -3.75 -7.56
C GLU A 94 7.97 -4.40 -8.08
N ARG A 95 7.03 -3.58 -8.57
CA ARG A 95 5.80 -4.06 -9.19
C ARG A 95 6.11 -4.97 -10.37
N GLU A 96 7.05 -4.56 -11.22
CA GLU A 96 7.49 -5.36 -12.36
C GLU A 96 8.17 -6.65 -11.90
N LYS A 97 9.12 -6.55 -10.95
CA LYS A 97 9.84 -7.70 -10.41
C LYS A 97 8.93 -8.78 -9.81
N TYR A 98 7.81 -8.38 -9.23
CA TYR A 98 6.91 -9.28 -8.51
C TYR A 98 5.56 -9.46 -9.22
N ALA A 99 5.40 -8.98 -10.46
CA ALA A 99 4.14 -8.99 -11.20
C ALA A 99 3.47 -10.38 -11.32
N GLU A 100 4.29 -11.44 -11.35
CA GLU A 100 3.83 -12.83 -11.45
C GLU A 100 3.23 -13.36 -10.15
N LYS A 101 3.48 -12.71 -9.00
CA LYS A 101 2.99 -13.16 -7.71
C LYS A 101 1.50 -12.80 -7.56
N PRO A 102 0.61 -13.80 -7.38
CA PRO A 102 -0.82 -13.55 -7.27
C PRO A 102 -1.18 -12.73 -6.02
N THR A 103 -0.33 -12.76 -5.00
CA THR A 103 -0.52 -12.03 -3.74
C THR A 103 -0.54 -10.51 -3.93
N LEU A 104 0.02 -9.97 -5.01
CA LEU A 104 0.04 -8.53 -5.26
C LEU A 104 -1.30 -7.97 -5.71
N LYS A 105 -2.13 -8.80 -6.35
CA LYS A 105 -3.46 -8.41 -6.83
C LYS A 105 -4.53 -8.47 -5.74
N VAL A 106 -4.15 -8.83 -4.51
CA VAL A 106 -5.05 -8.86 -3.37
C VAL A 106 -5.38 -7.42 -2.94
N SER A 107 -6.66 -7.14 -2.76
CA SER A 107 -7.14 -5.86 -2.23
C SER A 107 -6.74 -5.73 -0.75
N VAL A 108 -6.04 -4.65 -0.44
CA VAL A 108 -5.62 -4.31 0.93
C VAL A 108 -6.58 -3.34 1.60
N ALA A 109 -7.34 -2.55 0.82
CA ALA A 109 -8.33 -1.63 1.31
C ALA A 109 -9.33 -1.28 0.21
N ASN A 110 -10.57 -0.96 0.59
CA ASN A 110 -11.57 -0.42 -0.32
C ASN A 110 -12.03 0.95 0.19
N VAL A 111 -11.66 2.01 -0.51
CA VAL A 111 -11.90 3.40 -0.09
C VAL A 111 -12.98 4.04 -0.95
N GLY A 112 -13.90 4.76 -0.31
CA GLY A 112 -14.91 5.56 -0.99
C GLY A 112 -14.35 6.92 -1.37
N LEU A 113 -14.59 7.38 -2.59
CA LEU A 113 -14.27 8.74 -2.98
C LEU A 113 -15.22 9.72 -2.27
N PRO A 114 -14.72 10.83 -1.69
CA PRO A 114 -15.56 11.89 -1.18
C PRO A 114 -16.50 12.40 -2.26
N THR A 115 -17.78 12.59 -1.93
CA THR A 115 -18.82 12.95 -2.90
C THR A 115 -18.45 14.19 -3.73
N LEU A 116 -17.84 15.19 -3.11
CA LEU A 116 -17.36 16.40 -3.79
C LEU A 116 -16.21 16.12 -4.76
N ALA A 117 -15.26 15.27 -4.36
CA ALA A 117 -14.16 14.86 -5.23
C ALA A 117 -14.66 14.05 -6.43
N LYS A 118 -15.66 13.17 -6.21
CA LYS A 118 -16.33 12.41 -7.28
C LYS A 118 -16.94 13.33 -8.34
N TRP A 119 -17.70 14.35 -7.92
CA TRP A 119 -18.30 15.31 -8.86
C TRP A 119 -17.24 16.13 -9.61
N LYS A 120 -16.19 16.62 -8.91
CA LYS A 120 -15.09 17.35 -9.53
C LYS A 120 -14.27 16.49 -10.51
N HIS A 121 -14.08 15.22 -10.22
CA HIS A 121 -13.43 14.27 -11.12
C HIS A 121 -14.26 14.03 -12.39
N LEU A 122 -15.59 13.89 -12.23
CA LEU A 122 -16.48 13.63 -13.36
C LEU A 122 -16.66 14.87 -14.26
N VAL A 123 -16.73 16.07 -13.68
CA VAL A 123 -17.08 17.31 -14.40
C VAL A 123 -15.85 18.11 -14.84
N LEU A 124 -14.77 18.10 -14.06
CA LEU A 124 -13.62 19.00 -14.24
C LEU A 124 -12.29 18.24 -14.46
N GLY A 125 -12.32 16.91 -14.50
CA GLY A 125 -11.10 16.09 -14.58
C GLY A 125 -10.16 16.29 -13.39
N SER A 126 -10.65 16.80 -12.26
CA SER A 126 -9.83 16.99 -11.06
C SER A 126 -9.62 15.67 -10.31
N TYR A 127 -8.58 15.56 -9.49
CA TYR A 127 -8.24 14.32 -8.79
C TYR A 127 -8.03 13.14 -9.75
N GLU A 128 -7.11 13.29 -10.70
CA GLU A 128 -6.79 12.22 -11.68
C GLU A 128 -6.14 11.02 -11.00
N ASP A 129 -5.25 11.30 -10.05
CA ASP A 129 -4.50 10.31 -9.31
C ASP A 129 -4.81 10.34 -7.82
N LEU A 130 -4.82 9.14 -7.24
CA LEU A 130 -4.77 8.89 -5.81
C LEU A 130 -3.30 8.75 -5.39
N TYR A 131 -2.89 9.52 -4.40
CA TYR A 131 -1.58 9.43 -3.76
C TYR A 131 -1.69 8.47 -2.58
N ILE A 132 -0.90 7.40 -2.59
CA ILE A 132 -0.90 6.39 -1.55
C ILE A 132 0.40 6.52 -0.77
N VAL A 133 0.29 6.90 0.50
CA VAL A 133 1.41 6.99 1.43
C VAL A 133 1.48 5.69 2.23
N SER A 134 2.62 5.02 2.18
CA SER A 134 2.84 3.75 2.88
C SER A 134 4.24 3.70 3.50
N ARG A 135 4.41 2.85 4.50
CA ARG A 135 5.74 2.56 5.04
C ARG A 135 6.44 1.51 4.19
N SER A 136 7.68 1.77 3.82
CA SER A 136 8.57 0.79 3.22
C SER A 136 8.79 -0.39 4.16
N PRO A 137 8.84 -1.63 3.64
CA PRO A 137 9.28 -2.78 4.41
C PRO A 137 10.78 -2.64 4.69
N THR A 138 11.15 -2.21 5.90
CA THR A 138 12.54 -2.20 6.32
C THR A 138 12.94 -3.60 6.83
N PRO A 139 14.12 -4.13 6.42
CA PRO A 139 14.68 -5.35 6.99
C PRO A 139 15.31 -5.10 8.37
N SER A 140 14.72 -4.24 9.19
CA SER A 140 15.20 -3.99 10.55
C SER A 140 14.48 -4.94 11.52
N PRO A 141 15.20 -5.69 12.39
CA PRO A 141 14.62 -6.73 13.23
C PRO A 141 13.49 -6.22 14.16
N GLU A 142 13.46 -4.92 14.49
CA GLU A 142 12.40 -4.32 15.30
C GLU A 142 11.05 -4.16 14.58
N SER A 143 11.05 -4.05 13.25
CA SER A 143 9.83 -3.83 12.43
C SER A 143 8.89 -5.06 12.43
N SER A 144 9.43 -6.23 12.78
CA SER A 144 8.67 -7.48 12.88
C SER A 144 7.73 -7.54 14.09
N LYS A 145 7.97 -6.76 15.15
CA LYS A 145 7.17 -6.79 16.38
C LYS A 145 5.75 -6.22 16.22
N HIS A 146 5.51 -5.38 15.21
CA HIS A 146 4.23 -4.68 15.03
C HIS A 146 3.59 -4.92 13.66
N SER A 147 4.17 -5.80 12.83
CA SER A 147 3.67 -6.07 11.47
C SER A 147 2.53 -7.10 11.41
N SER A 148 2.13 -7.67 12.56
CA SER A 148 1.06 -8.66 12.65
C SER A 148 -0.30 -8.01 12.44
N PRO A 149 -1.08 -8.39 11.41
CA PRO A 149 -2.51 -8.17 11.47
C PRO A 149 -3.03 -9.01 12.63
N GLU A 150 -3.46 -8.35 13.70
CA GLU A 150 -4.04 -8.95 14.92
C GLU A 150 -5.34 -9.74 14.64
N SER A 151 -5.77 -9.81 13.38
CA SER A 151 -6.83 -10.68 12.88
C SER A 151 -6.29 -11.81 12.01
N SER A 152 -5.24 -12.49 12.48
CA SER A 152 -5.01 -13.89 12.11
C SER A 152 -5.77 -14.69 13.16
N GLN A 153 -7.05 -14.97 12.90
CA GLN A 153 -7.84 -15.85 13.74
C GLN A 153 -7.02 -17.13 13.99
N HIS A 154 -6.70 -17.34 15.26
CA HIS A 154 -6.26 -18.58 15.84
C HIS A 154 -7.02 -19.76 15.21
N VAL A 155 -6.40 -20.41 14.23
CA VAL A 155 -6.72 -21.80 13.91
C VAL A 155 -5.45 -22.58 14.18
N SER A 156 -5.23 -22.86 15.47
CA SER A 156 -4.44 -24.03 15.82
C SER A 156 -5.18 -25.23 15.19
N PRO A 157 -4.56 -26.07 14.34
CA PRO A 157 -5.18 -27.33 13.97
C PRO A 157 -5.28 -28.18 15.24
N ALA A 158 -6.45 -28.13 15.89
CA ALA A 158 -6.77 -29.03 16.97
C ALA A 158 -7.13 -30.37 16.35
N THR A 159 -6.33 -31.38 16.71
CA THR A 159 -6.55 -32.83 16.60
C THR A 159 -6.46 -33.50 15.23
N THR A 160 -5.35 -34.22 15.08
CA THR A 160 -5.03 -35.25 14.11
C THR A 160 -5.93 -36.48 14.32
N PHE A 161 -6.65 -36.88 13.26
CA PHE A 161 -7.40 -38.15 13.09
C PHE A 161 -8.62 -38.42 14.00
N PRO A 162 -9.78 -38.80 13.43
CA PRO A 162 -10.86 -39.45 14.18
C PRO A 162 -10.38 -40.83 14.65
N THR A 163 -10.37 -41.08 15.96
CA THR A 163 -10.30 -42.44 16.50
C THR A 163 -11.60 -43.15 16.13
N ASP A 164 -11.53 -44.01 15.13
CA ASP A 164 -12.62 -44.91 14.75
C ASP A 164 -12.97 -45.78 15.97
N THR A 165 -14.16 -45.55 16.52
CA THR A 165 -14.71 -46.33 17.62
C THR A 165 -15.29 -47.60 17.02
N VAL A 166 -14.57 -48.72 17.12
CA VAL A 166 -15.08 -50.01 16.63
C VAL A 166 -15.81 -50.76 17.75
N HIS A 167 -17.07 -51.06 17.43
CA HIS A 167 -18.19 -51.69 18.13
C HIS A 167 -17.92 -52.94 19.04
N PRO A 168 -18.91 -53.32 19.89
CA PRO A 168 -18.75 -54.22 21.02
C PRO A 168 -18.58 -55.70 20.65
N LEU A 169 -17.79 -56.40 21.47
CA LEU A 169 -17.60 -57.85 21.43
C LEU A 169 -18.94 -58.57 21.63
N ARG A 170 -19.42 -59.21 20.56
CA ARG A 170 -20.51 -60.18 20.58
C ARG A 170 -19.93 -61.53 21.04
N ASN A 171 -20.37 -62.01 22.20
CA ASN A 171 -20.09 -63.38 22.68
C ASN A 171 -20.60 -64.43 21.68
N PRO A 172 -19.84 -65.50 21.44
CA PRO A 172 -20.38 -66.77 20.98
C PRO A 172 -20.20 -67.84 22.05
N ASP A 173 -21.27 -68.13 22.81
CA ASP A 173 -21.52 -69.48 23.31
C ASP A 173 -22.26 -70.24 22.20
N VAL A 174 -21.56 -71.06 21.41
CA VAL A 174 -21.93 -72.43 20.95
C VAL A 174 -20.68 -73.12 20.39
#